data_AF-A0A8J3XWP4-F1
#
_entry.id   AF-A0A8J3XWP4-F1
#
_cell.length_a   1.000
_cell.length_b   1.000
_cell.length_c   1.000
_cell.angle_alpha   90.00
_cell.angle_beta   90.00
_cell.angle_gamma   90.00
#
_symmetry.space_group_name_H-M   'P 1'
#
loop_
_entity.id
_entity.type
_entity.pdbx_description
1 polymer ?
#
loop_
_entity_poly.entity_id
_entity_poly.type
_entity_poly.pdbx_seq_one_letter_code
_entity_poly.pdbx_strand_id
1 'polypeptide(L)'
;MTMSTDEAAESLGVSRPTLVKLLESGEIAYQCATDRPGAHRRVKLQDVLAYKERRRAERRRLLDELTTESVGAGMYDKPANEF
;
A
#
# COMPACT_ATOMS: atom_id res chain seq x y z
N MET A 1 -18.51 2.10 -6.27
CA MET A 1 -17.49 2.42 -7.30
C MET A 1 -16.40 1.36 -7.25
N THR A 2 -16.19 0.60 -8.33
CA THR A 2 -15.06 -0.35 -8.46
C THR A 2 -14.13 0.13 -9.57
N MET A 3 -12.83 0.04 -9.34
CA MET A 3 -11.74 0.50 -10.20
C MET A 3 -10.96 -0.67 -10.79
N SER A 4 -10.23 -0.42 -11.85
CA SER A 4 -9.29 -1.39 -12.43
C SER A 4 -8.05 -1.57 -11.54
N THR A 5 -7.26 -2.61 -11.81
CA THR A 5 -5.96 -2.80 -11.16
C THR A 5 -4.99 -1.67 -11.48
N ASP A 6 -5.07 -1.06 -12.66
CA ASP A 6 -4.18 0.04 -13.03
C ASP A 6 -4.48 1.29 -12.20
N GLU A 7 -5.75 1.70 -12.13
CA GLU A 7 -6.19 2.84 -11.30
C GLU A 7 -5.90 2.64 -9.81
N ALA A 8 -6.09 1.42 -9.31
CA ALA A 8 -5.76 1.08 -7.92
C ALA A 8 -4.25 1.16 -7.65
N ALA A 9 -3.43 0.72 -8.59
CA ALA A 9 -1.97 0.77 -8.47
C ALA A 9 -1.48 2.22 -8.45
N GLU A 10 -2.03 3.06 -9.34
CA GLU A 10 -1.75 4.50 -9.40
C GLU A 10 -2.16 5.20 -8.09
N SER A 11 -3.35 4.89 -7.56
CA SER A 11 -3.85 5.45 -6.30
C SER A 11 -2.98 5.12 -5.07
N LEU A 12 -2.35 3.93 -5.08
CA LEU A 12 -1.41 3.50 -4.05
C LEU A 12 0.02 3.96 -4.31
N GLY A 13 0.33 4.50 -5.50
CA GLY A 13 1.69 4.86 -5.89
C GLY A 13 2.62 3.65 -6.03
N VAL A 14 2.07 2.49 -6.40
CA VAL A 14 2.84 1.24 -6.59
C VAL A 14 2.75 0.76 -8.03
N SER A 15 3.67 -0.11 -8.43
CA SER A 15 3.57 -0.75 -9.73
C SER A 15 2.38 -1.73 -9.79
N ARG A 16 1.77 -1.89 -10.97
CA ARG A 16 0.72 -2.89 -11.19
C ARG A 16 1.10 -4.32 -10.75
N PRO A 17 2.31 -4.86 -11.05
CA PRO A 17 2.67 -6.19 -10.55
C PRO A 17 2.77 -6.23 -9.02
N THR A 18 3.15 -5.14 -8.36
CA THR A 18 3.10 -5.05 -6.89
C THR A 18 1.66 -5.12 -6.39
N LEU A 19 0.73 -4.37 -6.99
CA LEU A 19 -0.68 -4.46 -6.62
C LEU A 19 -1.21 -5.88 -6.82
N VAL A 20 -0.90 -6.52 -7.95
CA VAL A 20 -1.32 -7.90 -8.22
C VAL A 20 -0.87 -8.86 -7.12
N LYS A 21 0.38 -8.76 -6.67
CA LYS A 21 0.88 -9.57 -5.54
C LYS A 21 0.09 -9.33 -4.26
N LEU A 22 -0.32 -8.10 -3.97
CA LEU A 22 -1.13 -7.76 -2.79
C LEU A 22 -2.55 -8.33 -2.87
N LEU A 23 -3.13 -8.34 -4.07
CA LEU A 23 -4.44 -8.96 -4.29
C LEU A 23 -4.35 -10.49 -4.14
N GLU A 24 -3.32 -11.10 -4.72
CA GLU A 24 -3.07 -12.54 -4.65
C GLU A 24 -2.68 -13.01 -3.24
N SER A 25 -2.02 -12.17 -2.45
CA SER A 25 -1.74 -12.44 -1.04
C SER A 25 -2.93 -12.19 -0.11
N GLY A 26 -4.06 -11.71 -0.63
CA GLY A 26 -5.25 -11.38 0.17
C GLY A 26 -5.09 -10.13 1.05
N GLU A 27 -4.03 -9.34 0.85
CA GLU A 27 -3.81 -8.09 1.58
C GLU A 27 -4.87 -7.03 1.26
N ILE A 28 -5.39 -7.08 0.02
CA ILE A 28 -6.45 -6.23 -0.51
C ILE A 28 -7.52 -7.14 -1.12
N ALA A 29 -8.77 -6.96 -0.70
CA ALA A 29 -9.89 -7.67 -1.28
C ALA A 29 -10.11 -7.23 -2.73
N TYR A 30 -10.37 -8.17 -3.63
CA TYR A 30 -10.69 -7.91 -5.03
C TYR A 30 -11.90 -8.72 -5.45
N GLN A 31 -12.60 -8.20 -6.46
CA GLN A 31 -13.74 -8.87 -7.04
C GLN A 31 -13.35 -9.34 -8.44
N CYS A 32 -13.47 -10.64 -8.69
CA CYS A 32 -13.52 -11.15 -10.05
C CYS A 32 -14.88 -10.75 -10.63
N ALA A 33 -14.87 -9.91 -11.68
CA ALA A 33 -16.09 -9.60 -12.39
C ALA A 33 -16.52 -10.82 -13.22
N THR A 34 -17.29 -11.72 -12.61
CA THR A 34 -17.94 -12.89 -13.23
C THR A 34 -17.02 -14.07 -13.51
N ASP A 35 -17.57 -15.27 -13.32
CA ASP A 35 -17.03 -16.62 -13.53
C ASP A 35 -16.63 -16.91 -15.00
N ARG A 36 -15.78 -16.06 -15.59
CA ARG A 36 -15.13 -16.31 -16.88
C ARG A 36 -13.61 -16.34 -16.72
N PRO A 37 -12.92 -17.29 -17.37
CA PRO A 37 -11.49 -17.20 -17.58
C PRO A 37 -11.20 -15.96 -18.44
N GLY A 38 -10.72 -14.89 -17.81
CA GLY A 38 -10.47 -13.59 -18.45
C GLY A 38 -11.15 -12.37 -17.80
N ALA A 39 -11.92 -12.55 -16.72
CA ALA A 39 -12.49 -11.43 -15.97
C ALA A 39 -11.39 -10.53 -15.39
N HIS A 40 -11.34 -9.27 -15.82
CA HIS A 40 -10.44 -8.28 -15.24
C HIS A 40 -10.73 -8.12 -13.74
N ARG A 41 -9.70 -8.25 -12.91
CA ARG A 41 -9.77 -8.05 -11.46
C ARG A 41 -10.25 -6.62 -11.17
N ARG A 42 -11.31 -6.47 -10.37
CA ARG A 42 -11.87 -5.18 -9.97
C ARG A 42 -11.57 -4.89 -8.49
N VAL A 43 -10.97 -3.72 -8.32
CA VAL A 43 -10.66 -2.94 -7.12
C VAL A 43 -11.86 -2.30 -6.44
N LYS A 44 -12.28 -2.51 -5.18
CA LYS A 44 -13.09 -1.45 -4.54
C LYS A 44 -12.17 -0.33 -4.07
N LEU A 45 -12.55 0.91 -4.35
CA LEU A 45 -11.82 2.09 -3.85
C LEU A 45 -11.65 2.04 -2.32
N GLN A 46 -12.71 1.60 -1.62
CA GLN A 46 -12.73 1.51 -0.16
C GLN A 46 -11.66 0.56 0.37
N ASP A 47 -11.48 -0.60 -0.28
CA ASP A 47 -10.48 -1.60 0.13
C ASP A 47 -9.05 -1.07 -0.12
N VAL A 48 -8.84 -0.35 -1.23
CA VAL A 48 -7.56 0.30 -1.54
C VAL A 48 -7.21 1.37 -0.51
N LEU A 49 -8.16 2.22 -0.13
CA LEU A 49 -7.96 3.25 0.89
C LEU A 49 -7.73 2.65 2.28
N ALA A 50 -8.49 1.62 2.65
CA ALA A 50 -8.31 0.91 3.91
C ALA A 50 -6.90 0.29 4.00
N TYR A 51 -6.41 -0.31 2.91
CA TYR A 51 -5.06 -0.83 2.82
C TYR A 51 -3.99 0.27 3.00
N LYS A 52 -4.18 1.40 2.32
CA LYS A 52 -3.26 2.56 2.40
C LYS A 52 -3.14 3.08 3.83
N GLU A 53 -4.27 3.23 4.53
CA GLU A 53 -4.29 3.69 5.92
C GLU A 53 -3.68 2.67 6.88
N ARG A 54 -3.96 1.36 6.72
CA ARG A 54 -3.32 0.29 7.50
C ARG A 54 -1.80 0.36 7.35
N ARG A 55 -1.30 0.39 6.11
CA ARG A 55 0.14 0.51 5.79
C ARG A 55 0.77 1.76 6.38
N ARG A 56 0.06 2.88 6.39
CA ARG A 56 0.55 4.15 6.96
C ARG A 56 0.64 4.06 8.49
N ALA A 57 -0.35 3.45 9.13
CA ALA A 57 -0.35 3.23 10.57
C ALA A 57 0.77 2.27 10.99
N GLU A 58 0.97 1.16 10.28
CA GLU A 58 2.07 0.23 10.53
C GLU A 58 3.44 0.90 10.37
N ARG A 59 3.64 1.68 9.31
CA ARG A 59 4.90 2.42 9.11
C ARG A 59 5.16 3.43 10.23
N ARG A 60 4.12 4.10 10.71
CA ARG A 60 4.24 5.03 11.84
C ARG A 60 4.61 4.28 13.12
N ARG A 61 3.98 3.13 13.39
CA ARG A 61 4.29 2.29 14.55
C ARG A 61 5.74 1.81 14.55
N LEU A 62 6.24 1.30 13.42
CA LEU A 62 7.62 0.86 13.30
C LEU A 62 8.64 1.99 13.52
N LEU A 63 8.33 3.20 13.03
CA LEU A 63 9.17 4.38 13.26
C LEU A 63 9.13 4.83 14.73
N ASP A 64 7.98 4.73 15.39
CA ASP A 64 7.80 5.07 16.82
C ASP A 64 8.54 4.07 17.72
N GLU A 65 8.50 2.79 17.36
CA GLU A 65 9.21 1.70 18.05
C GLU A 65 10.74 1.86 17.91
N LEU A 66 11.24 2.23 16.71
CA LEU A 66 12.65 2.58 16.49
C LEU A 66 13.09 3.86 17.22
N THR A 67 12.17 4.82 17.42
CA THR A 67 12.45 6.06 18.16
C THR A 67 12.52 5.79 19.67
N THR A 68 11.77 4.82 20.18
CA THR A 68 11.77 4.46 21.61
C THR A 68 13.08 3.79 22.05
N GLU A 69 13.78 3.08 21.16
CA GLU A 69 15.13 2.55 21.45
C GLU A 69 16.28 3.52 21.09
N SER A 70 15.99 4.65 20.44
CA SER A 70 17.01 5.59 19.92
C SER A 70 16.94 6.99 20.55
N VAL A 71 16.57 7.12 21.83
CA VAL A 71 16.86 8.32 22.65
C VAL A 71 18.15 8.12 23.47
N GLY A 72 19.06 7.27 23.00
CA GLY A 72 20.37 7.00 23.62
C GLY A 72 21.59 7.35 22.77
N ALA A 73 21.46 7.43 21.45
CA ALA A 73 22.59 7.75 20.57
C ALA A 73 22.09 8.60 19.41
N GLY A 74 22.27 9.92 19.52
CA GLY A 74 21.87 10.85 18.48
C GLY A 74 22.53 10.52 17.15
N MET A 75 21.73 10.31 16.11
CA MET A 75 22.04 10.59 14.70
C MET A 75 20.78 10.38 13.87
N TYR A 76 20.10 11.48 13.53
CA TYR A 76 19.42 11.60 12.24
C TYR A 76 19.84 12.93 11.63
N ASP A 77 21.07 12.94 11.10
CA ASP A 77 21.44 13.88 10.06
C ASP A 77 20.65 13.49 8.80
N LYS A 78 19.77 14.37 8.34
CA LYS A 78 19.25 14.33 6.97
C LYS A 78 20.00 15.39 6.19
N PRO A 79 20.69 15.02 5.10
CA PRO A 79 20.89 15.93 4.00
C PRO A 79 20.29 15.28 2.75
N ALA A 80 19.06 15.66 2.42
CA ALA A 80 18.51 15.37 1.10
C ALA A 80 17.33 16.29 0.82
N ASN A 81 17.62 17.56 0.51
CA ASN A 81 17.13 18.19 -0.71
C ASN A 81 17.75 19.61 -0.85
N GLU A 82 18.85 19.72 -1.61
CA GLU A 82 19.27 20.99 -2.22
C GLU A 82 18.75 21.01 -3.66
N PHE A 83 18.02 22.06 -4.02
CA PHE A 83 17.88 22.61 -5.36
C PHE A 83 18.20 24.10 -5.28
#